data_AF-A0A1V5D947-F1
#
_entry.id   AF-A0A1V5D947-F1
#
_cell.length_a   1.000
_cell.length_b   1.000
_cell.length_c   1.000
_cell.angle_alpha   90.00
_cell.angle_beta   90.00
_cell.angle_gamma   90.00
#
_symmetry.space_group_name_H-M   'P 1'
#
loop_
_entity.id
_entity.type
_entity.pdbx_description
1 polymer ?
#
loop_
_entity_poly.entity_id
_entity_poly.type
_entity_poly.pdbx_seq_one_letter_code
_entity_poly.pdbx_strand_id
1 'polypeptide(L)'
;MQKVLVNEKGMAWITCNQCKHTSVVDLNGFCEGINVIDHKCSKCEAVSEVTCEFRKSYRKEVSLQGTFIRQQPGEELAGRIEVTDLSRVGIKFRTRVTYDFKPGCILKLTFTLDDRNKTQVNQMTKVKWVEGRMVGGEFVNQDQWSQKQLGFYFMS
;
A
#
# COMPACT_ATOMS: atom_id res chain seq x y z
N MET A 1 9.90 12.19 -16.24
CA MET A 1 9.11 12.18 -14.98
C MET A 1 10.06 12.00 -13.82
N GLN A 2 10.07 12.91 -12.85
CA GLN A 2 10.96 12.83 -11.68
C GLN A 2 10.24 12.12 -10.53
N LYS A 3 10.92 11.19 -9.83
CA LYS A 3 10.42 10.59 -8.59
C LYS A 3 11.07 11.27 -7.38
N VAL A 4 10.28 11.65 -6.39
CA VAL A 4 10.73 12.24 -5.12
C VAL A 4 10.17 11.46 -3.94
N LEU A 5 10.94 11.34 -2.87
CA LEU A 5 10.50 10.73 -1.62
C LEU A 5 9.85 11.79 -0.73
N VAL A 6 8.72 11.45 -0.12
CA VAL A 6 8.06 12.31 0.87
C VAL A 6 8.52 11.89 2.26
N ASN A 7 8.95 12.86 3.07
CA ASN A 7 9.42 12.61 4.42
C ASN A 7 8.24 12.45 5.41
N GLU A 8 8.57 12.22 6.68
CA GLU A 8 7.59 11.98 7.74
C GLU A 8 6.72 13.20 8.09
N LYS A 9 7.16 14.40 7.68
CA LYS A 9 6.42 15.66 7.84
C LYS A 9 5.54 15.98 6.62
N GLY A 10 5.42 15.05 5.67
CA GLY A 10 4.70 15.27 4.42
C GLY A 10 5.42 16.17 3.42
N MET A 11 6.73 16.38 3.57
CA MET A 11 7.49 17.31 2.72
C MET A 11 8.31 16.58 1.66
N ALA A 12 8.42 17.16 0.46
CA ALA A 12 9.29 16.69 -0.62
C ALA A 12 10.13 17.81 -1.22
N TRP A 13 11.33 17.48 -1.69
CA TRP A 13 12.23 18.39 -2.40
C TRP A 13 12.17 18.08 -3.89
N ILE A 14 11.76 19.08 -4.68
CA ILE A 14 11.59 18.95 -6.13
C ILE A 14 12.61 19.86 -6.81
N THR A 15 13.53 19.28 -7.54
CA THR A 15 14.52 20.03 -8.33
C THR A 15 14.03 20.24 -9.76
N CYS A 16 13.97 21.49 -10.19
CA CYS A 16 13.54 21.84 -11.54
C CYS A 16 14.58 21.40 -12.58
N ASN A 17 14.15 20.66 -13.61
CA ASN A 17 15.05 20.20 -14.67
C ASN A 17 15.61 21.34 -15.55
N GLN A 18 14.91 22.47 -15.63
CA GLN A 18 15.29 23.63 -16.46
C GLN A 18 16.29 24.56 -15.77
N CYS A 19 15.97 25.04 -14.56
CA CYS A 19 16.77 26.06 -13.87
C CYS A 19 17.54 25.55 -12.64
N LYS A 20 17.42 24.26 -12.32
CA LYS A 20 18.06 23.57 -11.18
C LYS A 20 17.69 24.11 -9.80
N HIS A 21 16.70 25.00 -9.70
CA HIS A 21 16.15 25.43 -8.42
C HIS A 21 15.40 24.29 -7.73
N THR A 22 15.60 24.13 -6.42
CA THR A 22 14.91 23.14 -5.60
C THR A 22 13.84 23.82 -4.76
N SER A 23 12.60 23.42 -4.96
CA SER A 23 11.46 23.86 -4.15
C SER A 23 11.13 22.80 -3.10
N VAL A 24 10.74 23.25 -1.90
CA VAL A 24 10.19 22.36 -0.86
C VAL A 24 8.67 22.43 -0.96
N VAL A 25 8.01 21.28 -1.08
CA VAL A 25 6.56 21.17 -1.27
C VAL A 25 5.94 20.43 -0.09
N ASP A 26 4.89 21.01 0.48
CA ASP A 26 4.03 20.38 1.48
C ASP A 26 2.97 19.53 0.78
N LEU A 27 2.91 18.25 1.17
CA LEU A 27 2.03 17.25 0.60
C LEU A 27 1.14 16.57 1.65
N ASN A 28 0.93 17.18 2.82
CA ASN A 28 0.09 16.61 3.88
C ASN A 28 -1.39 16.40 3.48
N GLY A 29 -1.85 17.02 2.40
CA GLY A 29 -3.20 16.80 1.83
C GLY A 29 -3.34 15.60 0.89
N PHE A 30 -2.25 14.90 0.57
CA PHE A 30 -2.27 13.77 -0.36
C PHE A 30 -2.39 12.43 0.36
N CYS A 31 -2.97 11.44 -0.30
CA CYS A 31 -3.12 10.10 0.26
C CYS A 31 -1.77 9.37 0.38
N GLU A 32 -1.65 8.46 1.36
CA GLU A 32 -0.49 7.57 1.46
C GLU A 32 -0.34 6.70 0.20
N GLY A 33 0.85 6.65 -0.39
CA GLY A 33 1.11 5.86 -1.59
C GLY A 33 2.03 6.56 -2.58
N ILE A 34 1.84 6.27 -3.87
CA ILE A 34 2.42 7.06 -4.96
C ILE A 34 1.34 8.03 -5.42
N ASN A 35 1.68 9.32 -5.45
CA ASN A 35 0.86 10.36 -6.07
C ASN A 35 1.61 10.97 -7.24
N VAL A 36 0.88 11.41 -8.26
CA VAL A 36 1.43 12.14 -9.39
C VAL A 36 0.87 13.57 -9.32
N ILE A 37 1.75 14.57 -9.33
CA ILE A 37 1.37 15.98 -9.23
C ILE A 37 2.01 16.79 -10.35
N ASP A 38 1.30 17.84 -10.79
CA ASP A 38 1.88 18.89 -11.61
C ASP A 38 2.56 19.93 -10.72
N HIS A 39 3.88 20.04 -10.83
CA HIS A 39 4.68 21.01 -10.08
C HIS A 39 5.11 22.17 -10.97
N LYS A 40 4.71 23.39 -10.62
CA LYS A 40 5.22 24.64 -11.22
C LYS A 40 6.44 25.13 -10.45
N CYS A 41 7.58 25.27 -11.13
CA CYS A 41 8.80 25.80 -10.53
C CYS A 41 8.65 27.26 -10.10
N SER A 42 8.99 27.58 -8.86
CA SER A 42 8.92 28.94 -8.30
C SER A 42 9.90 29.95 -8.91
N LYS A 43 10.93 29.50 -9.64
CA LYS A 43 11.98 30.36 -10.22
C LYS A 43 11.81 30.62 -11.72
N CYS A 44 11.48 29.59 -12.51
CA CYS A 44 11.42 29.69 -13.98
C CYS A 44 10.06 29.33 -14.57
N GLU A 45 9.06 29.07 -13.72
CA GLU A 45 7.67 28.79 -14.09
C GLU A 45 7.43 27.53 -14.94
N ALA A 46 8.47 26.80 -15.31
CA ALA A 46 8.35 25.51 -15.97
C ALA A 46 7.49 24.56 -15.13
N VAL A 47 6.54 23.90 -15.78
CA VAL A 47 5.67 22.89 -15.18
C VAL A 47 6.23 21.50 -15.52
N SER A 48 6.24 20.62 -14.53
CA SER A 48 6.65 19.23 -14.71
C SER A 48 5.84 18.29 -13.84
N GLU A 49 5.50 17.13 -14.40
CA GLU A 49 4.89 16.04 -13.65
C GLU A 49 5.93 15.36 -12.74
N VAL A 50 5.56 15.21 -11.46
CA VAL A 50 6.40 14.64 -10.40
C VAL A 50 5.66 13.52 -9.69
N THR A 51 6.34 12.39 -9.55
CA THR A 51 5.88 11.23 -8.77
C THR A 51 6.35 11.38 -7.33
N CYS A 52 5.42 11.56 -6.40
CA CYS A 52 5.67 11.64 -4.96
C CYS A 52 5.45 10.28 -4.30
N GLU A 53 6.51 9.69 -3.76
CA GLU A 53 6.49 8.39 -3.08
C GLU A 53 6.46 8.59 -1.56
N PHE A 54 5.31 8.30 -0.96
CA PHE A 54 5.11 8.33 0.49
C PHE A 54 5.44 6.98 1.14
N ARG A 55 5.57 5.90 0.36
CA ARG A 55 5.76 4.56 0.91
C ARG A 55 7.18 4.40 1.45
N LYS A 56 7.26 3.94 2.69
CA LYS A 56 8.52 3.63 3.39
C LYS A 56 8.94 2.17 3.27
N SER A 57 8.06 1.30 2.78
CA SER A 57 8.29 -0.14 2.71
C SER A 57 8.25 -0.64 1.26
N TYR A 58 9.25 -1.44 0.91
CA TYR A 58 9.28 -2.18 -0.34
C TYR A 58 8.05 -3.08 -0.47
N ARG A 59 7.59 -3.25 -1.70
CA ARG A 59 6.48 -4.13 -2.04
C ARG A 59 6.89 -5.11 -3.13
N LYS A 60 6.42 -6.35 -3.02
CA LYS A 60 6.64 -7.42 -3.99
C LYS A 60 5.33 -7.71 -4.68
N GLU A 61 5.33 -7.72 -6.01
CA GLU A 61 4.22 -8.26 -6.80
C GLU A 61 4.20 -9.78 -6.62
N VAL A 62 3.03 -10.33 -6.33
CA VAL A 62 2.85 -11.74 -5.99
C VAL A 62 1.53 -12.25 -6.57
N SER A 63 1.33 -13.57 -6.57
CA SER A 63 0.06 -14.21 -6.92
C SER A 63 -0.23 -15.32 -5.91
N LEU A 64 -0.68 -14.93 -4.71
CA LEU A 64 -0.91 -15.86 -3.60
C LEU A 64 -2.39 -16.06 -3.36
N GLN A 65 -2.83 -17.31 -3.27
CA GLN A 65 -4.22 -17.62 -2.93
C GLN A 65 -4.46 -17.44 -1.44
N GLY A 66 -5.64 -16.96 -1.09
CA GLY A 66 -6.03 -16.75 0.29
C GLY A 66 -7.54 -16.66 0.48
N THR A 67 -7.91 -16.30 1.70
CA THR A 67 -9.28 -16.05 2.12
C THR A 67 -9.36 -14.80 2.98
N PHE A 68 -10.55 -14.23 3.06
CA PHE A 68 -10.88 -13.19 4.03
C PHE A 68 -12.09 -13.62 4.86
N ILE A 69 -12.15 -13.09 6.08
CA ILE A 69 -13.34 -13.07 6.92
C ILE A 69 -13.54 -11.64 7.41
N ARG A 70 -14.72 -11.06 7.19
CA ARG A 70 -15.13 -9.79 7.82
C ARG A 70 -15.76 -10.15 9.16
N GLN A 71 -15.11 -9.73 10.25
CA GLN A 71 -15.64 -9.94 11.59
C GLN A 71 -16.48 -8.73 11.98
N GLN A 72 -17.79 -8.81 11.74
CA GLN A 72 -18.78 -7.86 12.24
C GLN A 72 -19.86 -8.61 13.04
N PRO A 73 -20.31 -8.09 14.19
CA PRO A 73 -21.40 -8.71 14.95
C PRO A 73 -22.65 -8.87 14.07
N GLY A 74 -23.16 -10.11 13.96
CA GLY A 74 -24.40 -10.41 13.24
C GLY A 74 -24.27 -10.56 11.72
N GLU A 75 -23.08 -10.38 11.13
CA GLU A 75 -22.85 -10.57 9.70
C GLU A 75 -21.50 -11.24 9.43
N GLU A 76 -21.53 -12.55 9.20
CA GLU A 76 -20.34 -13.31 8.78
C GLU A 76 -20.22 -13.26 7.25
N LEU A 77 -19.28 -12.46 6.76
CA LEU A 77 -18.94 -12.39 5.34
C LEU A 77 -17.54 -12.97 5.12
N ALA A 78 -17.45 -14.01 4.30
CA ALA A 78 -16.18 -14.65 3.98
C ALA A 78 -16.06 -14.92 2.47
N GLY A 79 -14.83 -15.07 2.00
CA GLY A 79 -14.59 -15.35 0.59
C GLY A 79 -13.13 -15.62 0.27
N ARG A 80 -12.88 -15.99 -0.99
CA ARG A 80 -11.54 -16.24 -1.52
C ARG A 80 -10.96 -14.96 -2.12
N ILE A 81 -9.66 -14.80 -1.97
CA ILE A 81 -8.88 -13.69 -2.50
C ILE A 81 -7.65 -14.20 -3.23
N GLU A 82 -7.09 -13.33 -4.06
CA GLU A 82 -5.76 -13.44 -4.62
C GLU A 82 -4.96 -12.22 -4.18
N VAL A 83 -3.89 -12.43 -3.42
CA VAL A 83 -2.94 -11.39 -3.07
C VAL A 83 -2.10 -11.08 -4.29
N THR A 84 -2.06 -9.81 -4.67
CA THR A 84 -1.43 -9.31 -5.90
C THR A 84 -0.19 -8.45 -5.63
N ASP A 85 -0.13 -7.83 -4.46
CA ASP A 85 1.00 -7.03 -3.99
C ASP A 85 1.07 -7.11 -2.47
N LEU A 86 2.28 -7.26 -1.94
CA LEU A 86 2.53 -7.48 -0.53
C LEU A 86 3.71 -6.64 -0.07
N SER A 87 3.63 -6.12 1.15
CA SER A 87 4.72 -5.44 1.86
C SER A 87 4.80 -5.97 3.28
N ARG A 88 5.78 -5.49 4.06
CA ARG A 88 5.87 -5.82 5.49
C ARG A 88 4.68 -5.29 6.30
N VAL A 89 4.03 -4.22 5.85
CA VAL A 89 3.03 -3.45 6.63
C VAL A 89 1.64 -3.40 5.97
N GLY A 90 1.47 -3.99 4.80
CA GLY A 90 0.22 -3.89 4.06
C GLY A 90 0.19 -4.75 2.81
N ILE A 91 -0.98 -4.77 2.19
CA ILE A 91 -1.37 -5.77 1.20
C ILE A 91 -2.31 -5.17 0.15
N LYS A 92 -2.27 -5.69 -1.07
CA LYS A 92 -3.27 -5.49 -2.11
C LYS A 92 -3.78 -6.85 -2.56
N PHE A 93 -5.09 -7.03 -2.55
CA PHE A 93 -5.70 -8.28 -2.98
C PHE A 93 -6.89 -8.03 -3.89
N ARG A 94 -7.20 -9.06 -4.69
CA ARG A 94 -8.35 -9.12 -5.58
C ARG A 94 -9.37 -10.11 -5.03
N THR A 95 -10.63 -9.73 -5.02
CA THR A 95 -11.75 -10.63 -4.71
C THR A 95 -12.34 -11.24 -5.98
N ARG A 96 -13.03 -12.38 -5.86
CA ARG A 96 -13.72 -13.02 -7.00
C ARG A 96 -14.89 -12.18 -7.51
N VAL A 97 -15.64 -11.60 -6.58
CA VAL A 97 -16.80 -10.72 -6.82
C VAL A 97 -16.58 -9.40 -6.09
N THR A 98 -17.32 -8.37 -6.48
CA THR A 98 -17.32 -7.10 -5.74
C THR A 98 -18.01 -7.30 -4.40
N TYR A 99 -17.41 -6.81 -3.33
CA TYR A 99 -18.00 -6.74 -2.00
C TYR A 99 -18.11 -5.29 -1.57
N ASP A 100 -19.09 -4.96 -0.72
CA ASP A 100 -19.24 -3.62 -0.16
C ASP A 100 -18.30 -3.36 1.02
N PHE A 101 -16.99 -3.54 0.80
CA PHE A 101 -16.01 -3.14 1.79
C PHE A 101 -15.90 -1.63 1.82
N LYS A 102 -15.92 -1.06 3.03
CA LYS A 102 -15.69 0.37 3.22
C LYS A 102 -14.28 0.62 3.76
N PRO A 103 -13.60 1.69 3.35
CA PRO A 103 -12.40 2.16 4.04
C PRO A 103 -12.64 2.21 5.56
N GLY A 104 -11.68 1.67 6.31
CA GLY A 104 -11.75 1.54 7.76
C GLY A 104 -12.25 0.19 8.28
N CYS A 105 -12.95 -0.63 7.49
CA CYS A 105 -13.38 -1.95 7.95
C CYS A 105 -12.18 -2.90 8.13
N ILE A 106 -12.30 -3.83 9.08
CA ILE A 106 -11.26 -4.80 9.40
C ILE A 106 -11.62 -6.17 8.83
N LEU A 107 -10.68 -6.76 8.10
CA LEU A 107 -10.76 -8.10 7.54
C LEU A 107 -9.66 -8.95 8.17
N LYS A 108 -10.00 -10.17 8.57
CA LYS A 108 -9.01 -11.21 8.88
C LYS A 108 -8.63 -11.90 7.57
N LEU A 109 -7.38 -11.76 7.15
CA LEU A 109 -6.86 -12.39 5.94
C LEU A 109 -6.04 -13.63 6.31
N THR A 110 -6.20 -14.70 5.53
CA THR A 110 -5.36 -15.90 5.61
C THR A 110 -4.85 -16.23 4.21
N PHE A 111 -3.54 -16.27 4.01
CA PHE A 111 -2.92 -16.57 2.72
C PHE A 111 -1.61 -17.34 2.91
N THR A 112 -1.19 -18.05 1.87
CA THR A 112 0.03 -18.87 1.90
C THR A 112 1.11 -18.25 1.03
N LEU A 113 2.28 -17.99 1.62
CA LEU A 113 3.46 -17.54 0.89
C LEU A 113 3.96 -18.64 -0.04
N ASP A 114 4.59 -18.24 -1.14
CA ASP A 114 5.20 -19.13 -2.13
C ASP A 114 6.65 -19.52 -1.77
N ASP A 115 7.08 -19.23 -0.54
CA ASP A 115 8.35 -19.67 0.02
C ASP A 115 8.47 -21.20 0.12
N ARG A 116 9.68 -21.69 0.40
CA ARG A 116 9.95 -23.13 0.50
C ARG A 116 9.09 -23.82 1.56
N ASN A 117 8.75 -23.11 2.62
CA ASN A 117 7.98 -23.63 3.75
C ASN A 117 6.47 -23.55 3.55
N LYS A 118 5.99 -22.91 2.47
CA LYS A 118 4.55 -22.63 2.26
C LYS A 118 3.92 -21.99 3.49
N THR A 119 4.59 -20.96 3.99
CA THR A 119 4.25 -20.30 5.25
C THR A 119 2.85 -19.67 5.17
N GLN A 120 1.97 -20.03 6.09
CA GLN A 120 0.61 -19.49 6.15
C GLN A 120 0.54 -18.24 7.04
N VAL A 121 0.26 -17.08 6.46
CA VAL A 121 0.11 -15.82 7.20
C VAL A 121 -1.36 -15.59 7.55
N ASN A 122 -1.61 -15.21 8.80
CA ASN A 122 -2.93 -14.85 9.33
C ASN A 122 -2.86 -13.43 9.86
N GLN A 123 -3.50 -12.46 9.20
CA GLN A 123 -3.29 -11.06 9.51
C GLN A 123 -4.58 -10.24 9.48
N MET A 124 -4.81 -9.47 10.55
CA MET A 124 -5.86 -8.45 10.57
C MET A 124 -5.44 -7.28 9.70
N THR A 125 -6.34 -6.86 8.82
CA THR A 125 -6.08 -5.87 7.78
C THR A 125 -7.20 -4.84 7.76
N LYS A 126 -6.84 -3.56 7.95
CA LYS A 126 -7.74 -2.42 7.78
C LYS A 126 -7.80 -2.03 6.31
N VAL A 127 -8.99 -2.00 5.74
CA VAL A 127 -9.19 -1.54 4.35
C VAL A 127 -8.87 -0.05 4.26
N LYS A 128 -8.03 0.33 3.29
CA LYS A 128 -7.63 1.72 3.02
C LYS A 128 -8.35 2.28 1.80
N TRP A 129 -8.52 1.46 0.76
CA TRP A 129 -9.28 1.82 -0.44
C TRP A 129 -9.85 0.57 -1.11
N VAL A 130 -10.89 0.77 -1.92
CA VAL A 130 -11.55 -0.27 -2.71
C VAL A 130 -11.81 0.30 -4.09
N GLU A 131 -11.43 -0.44 -5.12
CA GLU A 131 -11.67 -0.10 -6.53
C GLU A 131 -12.17 -1.35 -7.25
N GLY A 132 -13.50 -1.42 -7.44
CA GLY A 132 -14.14 -2.62 -7.97
C GLY A 132 -13.85 -3.85 -7.12
N ARG A 133 -13.06 -4.79 -7.64
CA ARG A 133 -12.65 -6.03 -6.93
C ARG A 133 -11.27 -5.93 -6.29
N MET A 134 -10.59 -4.80 -6.47
CA MET A 134 -9.27 -4.56 -5.89
C MET A 134 -9.44 -3.87 -4.54
N VAL A 135 -8.69 -4.37 -3.56
CA VAL A 135 -8.72 -3.85 -2.20
C VAL A 135 -7.30 -3.63 -1.73
N GLY A 136 -7.01 -2.41 -1.29
CA GLY A 136 -5.77 -2.08 -0.59
C GLY A 136 -6.02 -2.04 0.91
N GLY A 137 -5.13 -2.68 1.67
CA GLY A 137 -5.23 -2.75 3.12
C GLY A 137 -3.90 -2.56 3.83
N GLU A 138 -3.99 -2.14 5.08
CA GLU A 138 -2.88 -1.95 6.02
C GLU A 138 -3.01 -2.98 7.14
N PHE A 139 -1.90 -3.63 7.51
CA PHE A 139 -1.90 -4.60 8.59
C PHE A 139 -2.08 -3.90 9.94
N VAL A 140 -2.97 -4.43 10.77
CA VAL A 140 -3.22 -3.95 12.13
C VAL A 140 -2.93 -5.05 13.14
N ASN A 141 -2.35 -4.69 14.29
CA ASN A 141 -2.01 -5.63 15.36
C ASN A 141 -1.25 -6.87 14.85
N GLN A 142 -0.29 -6.67 13.95
CA GLN A 142 0.53 -7.76 13.42
C GLN A 142 1.32 -8.42 14.55
N ASP A 143 1.11 -9.72 14.71
CA ASP A 143 1.83 -10.50 15.70
C ASP A 143 3.30 -10.68 15.28
N GLN A 144 4.16 -10.93 16.27
CA GLN A 144 5.61 -11.05 16.04
C GLN A 144 5.97 -12.19 15.08
N TRP A 145 5.16 -13.26 15.04
CA TRP A 145 5.41 -14.37 14.13
C TRP A 145 5.14 -13.94 12.69
N SER A 146 3.98 -13.35 12.40
CA SER A 146 3.63 -12.84 11.07
C SER A 146 4.62 -11.78 10.59
N GLN A 147 5.03 -10.86 11.47
CA GLN A 147 6.04 -9.84 11.17
C GLN A 147 7.38 -10.48 10.77
N LYS A 148 7.83 -11.50 11.51
CA LYS A 148 9.08 -12.21 11.24
C LYS A 148 9.04 -12.99 9.93
N GLN A 149 7.95 -13.71 9.66
CA GLN A 149 7.80 -14.48 8.43
C GLN A 149 7.78 -13.59 7.18
N LEU A 150 7.03 -12.48 7.22
CA LEU A 150 7.06 -11.50 6.15
C LEU A 150 8.46 -10.88 6.02
N GLY A 151 9.13 -10.58 7.15
CA GLY A 151 10.51 -10.14 7.17
C GLY A 151 11.45 -11.05 6.37
N PHE A 152 11.42 -12.36 6.63
CA PHE A 152 12.20 -13.37 5.90
C PHE A 152 11.80 -13.45 4.42
N TYR A 153 10.51 -13.41 4.12
CA TYR A 153 10.00 -13.46 2.76
C TYR A 153 10.49 -12.31 1.87
N PHE A 154 10.71 -11.12 2.46
CA PHE A 154 11.28 -9.97 1.74
C PHE A 154 12.80 -9.97 1.66
N MET A 155 13.49 -10.90 2.32
CA MET A 155 14.95 -11.06 2.24
C MET A 155 15.38 -12.18 1.28
N SER A 156 14.42 -12.95 0.76
CA SER A 156 14.61 -14.04 -0.21
C SER A 156 14.21 -13.62 -1.62
#